data_AF-A0A538HLJ6-F1
#
_entry.id   AF-A0A538HLJ6-F1
#
_cell.length_a   1.000
_cell.length_b   1.000
_cell.length_c   1.000
_cell.angle_alpha   90.00
_cell.angle_beta   90.00
_cell.angle_gamma   90.00
#
_symmetry.space_group_name_H-M   'P 1'
#
loop_
_entity.id
_entity.type
_entity.pdbx_description
1 polymer ?
#
loop_
_entity_poly.entity_id
_entity_poly.type
_entity_poly.pdbx_seq_one_letter_code
_entity_poly.pdbx_strand_id
1 'polypeptide(L)'
;MPAKKLAEYERKRNRKQTPEPFSSKRPKEKQPIFVVQRHDARRLHYDFRLELNGALASWAVPKGVPLEAGEQHLAVHVEDHPLDYATFEGEIPKGNYGAGTVEIWDNGTYELLEQKRNGGLTVRLHGKRLDGTYALVPARLSGDEKNWLIIRKRDESAGGEGPHVGTYAPMLATLADAIPHGAAWTFEVKWDGYRAIARVAGGDATLTSRNGHDLTQRFETVAKAIEKAVKSPHVVLDGEVCALDDEGRSSFSAMQQGKAGTPLAFYAFDVLELEGEHLVDLPLVERRKRLEQLLDRRNRTVRLSEAFDDGDALYAAAQQQGLEGIMAKRLDSRYAQGRRTRDWLKVKTHGEQELVIAGFTKGTGRRASSFGSLVLGYYRAGELVYAGNVGTGFNSKEIEKLLDKLRPL
;
A
#
# COMPACT_ATOMS: atom_id res chain seq x y z
N MET A 1 42.43 1.43 -14.86
CA MET A 1 42.97 0.88 -13.59
C MET A 1 41.94 1.07 -12.49
N PRO A 2 41.43 -0.01 -11.86
CA PRO A 2 40.42 0.04 -10.79
C PRO A 2 40.81 0.95 -9.61
N ALA A 3 42.11 1.04 -9.31
CA ALA A 3 42.66 1.85 -8.21
C ALA A 3 42.29 3.35 -8.27
N LYS A 4 42.06 3.92 -9.47
CA LYS A 4 41.69 5.35 -9.59
C LYS A 4 40.18 5.59 -9.35
N LYS A 5 39.34 4.56 -9.50
CA LYS A 5 37.87 4.63 -9.31
C LYS A 5 37.45 4.52 -7.85
N LEU A 6 38.18 3.76 -7.03
CA LEU A 6 37.85 3.50 -5.63
C LEU A 6 38.40 4.55 -4.64
N ALA A 7 39.23 5.49 -5.11
CA ALA A 7 39.89 6.46 -4.24
C ALA A 7 38.91 7.34 -3.43
N GLU A 8 37.77 7.72 -4.02
CA GLU A 8 36.74 8.50 -3.31
C GLU A 8 35.99 7.64 -2.28
N TYR A 9 35.73 6.37 -2.59
CA TYR A 9 35.14 5.41 -1.66
C TYR A 9 36.01 5.23 -0.42
N GLU A 10 37.31 4.94 -0.62
CA GLU A 10 38.28 4.74 0.46
C GLU A 10 38.45 6.02 1.30
N ARG A 11 38.44 7.21 0.69
CA ARG A 11 38.54 8.50 1.39
C ARG A 11 37.36 8.76 2.32
N LYS A 12 36.16 8.31 1.96
CA LYS A 12 34.93 8.58 2.72
C LYS A 12 34.71 7.62 3.90
N ARG A 13 35.46 6.51 4.00
CA ARG A 13 35.28 5.49 5.05
C ARG A 13 36.51 5.32 5.93
N ASN A 14 36.29 5.06 7.21
CA ASN A 14 37.33 4.65 8.14
C ASN A 14 37.24 3.14 8.39
N ARG A 15 38.23 2.38 7.91
CA ARG A 15 38.33 0.91 8.05
C ARG A 15 38.15 0.36 9.46
N LYS A 16 38.44 1.17 10.50
CA LYS A 16 38.30 0.75 11.90
C LYS A 16 36.89 0.99 12.47
N GLN A 17 36.01 1.67 11.73
CA GLN A 17 34.73 2.18 12.22
C GLN A 17 33.53 1.72 11.37
N THR A 18 33.77 1.02 10.25
CA THR A 18 32.72 0.47 9.40
C THR A 18 32.99 -1.00 9.08
N PRO A 19 31.96 -1.86 9.04
CA PRO A 19 32.08 -3.26 8.59
C PRO A 19 32.13 -3.40 7.07
N GLU A 20 32.06 -2.30 6.31
CA GLU A 20 32.09 -2.31 4.85
C GLU A 20 33.41 -2.90 4.29
N PRO A 21 33.36 -3.63 3.16
CA PRO A 21 34.53 -4.30 2.59
C PRO A 21 35.36 -3.39 1.65
N PHE A 22 36.62 -3.76 1.38
CA PHE A 22 37.61 -2.91 0.68
C PHE A 22 38.45 -3.64 -0.39
N SER A 23 38.07 -4.86 -0.81
CA SER A 23 38.84 -5.67 -1.77
C SER A 23 38.19 -5.70 -3.15
N SER A 24 38.99 -5.51 -4.20
CA SER A 24 38.55 -5.57 -5.60
C SER A 24 38.75 -6.93 -6.26
N LYS A 25 39.12 -7.99 -5.52
CA LYS A 25 39.51 -9.28 -6.11
C LYS A 25 38.30 -10.15 -6.46
N ARG A 26 38.04 -10.34 -7.76
CA ARG A 26 37.17 -11.40 -8.31
C ARG A 26 37.85 -12.09 -9.51
N PRO A 27 37.72 -13.42 -9.71
CA PRO A 27 38.29 -14.11 -10.88
C PRO A 27 37.69 -13.61 -12.20
N LYS A 28 38.51 -13.53 -13.26
CA LYS A 28 38.24 -12.90 -14.57
C LYS A 28 37.16 -13.54 -15.46
N GLU A 29 36.51 -14.62 -15.04
CA GLU A 29 35.70 -15.50 -15.91
C GLU A 29 34.21 -15.64 -15.54
N LYS A 30 33.63 -14.68 -14.80
CA LYS A 30 32.18 -14.69 -14.52
C LYS A 30 31.45 -13.61 -15.33
N GLN A 31 30.22 -13.92 -15.74
CA GLN A 31 29.29 -12.91 -16.26
C GLN A 31 29.24 -11.72 -15.27
N PRO A 32 29.19 -10.47 -15.78
CA PRO A 32 29.20 -9.31 -14.91
C PRO A 32 27.91 -9.31 -14.07
N ILE A 33 28.05 -8.91 -12.80
CA ILE A 33 26.94 -8.94 -11.84
C ILE A 33 26.31 -7.57 -11.66
N PHE A 34 25.06 -7.60 -11.23
CA PHE A 34 24.43 -6.46 -10.61
C PHE A 34 24.03 -6.80 -9.18
N VAL A 35 23.91 -5.77 -8.35
CA VAL A 35 23.29 -5.86 -7.04
C VAL A 35 22.44 -4.62 -6.82
N VAL A 36 21.33 -4.81 -6.12
CA VAL A 36 20.51 -3.73 -5.58
C VAL A 36 20.42 -3.89 -4.09
N GLN A 37 20.90 -2.90 -3.35
CA GLN A 37 20.85 -2.89 -1.89
C GLN A 37 19.79 -1.91 -1.42
N ARG A 38 18.85 -2.38 -0.59
CA ARG A 38 17.95 -1.51 0.17
C ARG A 38 18.76 -0.86 1.30
N HIS A 39 18.73 0.46 1.36
CA HIS A 39 19.50 1.22 2.32
C HIS A 39 18.58 2.13 3.16
N ASP A 40 18.27 1.69 4.38
CA ASP A 40 17.49 2.45 5.36
C ASP A 40 18.41 3.40 6.14
N ALA A 41 18.80 4.49 5.48
CA ALA A 41 19.63 5.56 6.04
C ALA A 41 18.76 6.69 6.63
N ARG A 42 19.19 7.95 6.52
CA ARG A 42 18.32 9.11 6.83
C ARG A 42 17.03 9.13 6.00
N ARG A 43 17.09 8.56 4.79
CA ARG A 43 15.97 8.33 3.88
C ARG A 43 16.19 6.97 3.23
N LEU A 44 15.11 6.19 3.09
CA LEU A 44 15.13 4.96 2.33
C LEU A 44 15.50 5.23 0.88
N HIS A 45 16.42 4.46 0.34
CA HIS A 45 16.78 4.45 -1.07
C HIS A 45 17.33 3.08 -1.47
N TYR A 46 17.48 2.86 -2.77
CA TYR A 46 18.01 1.62 -3.33
C TYR A 46 19.30 1.91 -4.08
N ASP A 47 20.41 1.33 -3.62
CA ASP A 47 21.69 1.44 -4.29
C ASP A 47 21.74 0.41 -5.43
N PHE A 48 21.52 0.87 -6.66
CA PHE A 48 21.68 0.08 -7.87
C PHE A 48 23.14 0.07 -8.31
N ARG A 49 23.72 -1.11 -8.52
CA ARG A 49 25.15 -1.25 -8.82
C ARG A 49 25.40 -2.26 -9.93
N LEU A 50 26.31 -1.91 -10.84
CA LEU A 50 26.76 -2.76 -11.95
C LEU A 50 28.28 -3.00 -11.87
N GLU A 51 28.72 -4.25 -12.02
CA GLU A 51 30.13 -4.58 -12.21
C GLU A 51 30.63 -4.01 -13.54
N LEU A 52 31.33 -2.88 -13.51
CA LEU A 52 31.85 -2.21 -14.70
C LEU A 52 33.31 -1.81 -14.52
N ASN A 53 34.19 -2.36 -15.37
CA ASN A 53 35.63 -2.09 -15.38
C ASN A 53 36.33 -2.43 -14.03
N GLY A 54 35.92 -3.52 -13.37
CA GLY A 54 36.54 -4.02 -12.15
C GLY A 54 36.14 -3.29 -10.86
N ALA A 55 35.05 -2.52 -10.89
CA ALA A 55 34.40 -1.92 -9.73
C ALA A 55 32.88 -1.95 -9.91
N LEU A 56 32.14 -1.69 -8.84
CA LEU A 56 30.70 -1.50 -8.88
C LEU A 56 30.39 -0.03 -9.19
N ALA A 57 30.06 0.27 -10.45
CA ALA A 57 29.45 1.55 -10.80
C ALA A 57 28.11 1.67 -10.09
N SER A 58 27.85 2.79 -9.40
CA SER A 58 26.85 2.83 -8.34
C SER A 58 25.95 4.06 -8.41
N TRP A 59 24.65 3.84 -8.22
CA TRP A 59 23.64 4.89 -8.21
C TRP A 59 22.67 4.69 -7.04
N ALA A 60 22.43 5.75 -6.28
CA ALA A 60 21.34 5.79 -5.32
C ALA A 60 20.02 6.12 -6.05
N VAL A 61 19.02 5.26 -5.92
CA VAL A 61 17.71 5.37 -6.57
C VAL A 61 16.65 5.56 -5.48
N PRO A 62 16.24 6.81 -5.15
CA PRO A 62 15.36 7.07 -4.01
C PRO A 62 13.99 6.41 -4.11
N LYS A 63 13.45 6.29 -5.33
CA LYS A 63 12.15 5.69 -5.63
C LYS A 63 12.21 4.18 -5.87
N GLY A 64 13.36 3.53 -5.66
CA GLY A 64 13.57 2.13 -6.05
C GLY A 64 13.87 1.98 -7.54
N VAL A 65 14.37 0.82 -7.95
CA VAL A 65 14.58 0.54 -9.38
C VAL A 65 13.20 0.30 -10.02
N PRO A 66 12.87 0.94 -11.18
CA PRO A 66 11.55 0.79 -11.79
C PRO A 66 11.17 -0.67 -12.01
N LEU A 67 10.00 -1.05 -11.53
CA LEU A 67 9.46 -2.39 -11.73
C LEU A 67 8.50 -2.43 -12.91
N GLU A 68 7.95 -1.29 -13.36
CA GLU A 68 6.96 -1.26 -14.43
C GLU A 68 7.56 -0.86 -15.78
N ALA A 69 7.12 -1.51 -16.87
CA ALA A 69 7.68 -1.25 -18.19
C ALA A 69 7.31 0.16 -18.69
N GLY A 70 8.33 0.97 -18.98
CA GLY A 70 8.19 2.38 -19.35
C GLY A 70 8.27 3.36 -18.17
N GLU A 71 8.36 2.87 -16.94
CA GLU A 71 8.61 3.70 -15.76
C GLU A 71 10.06 4.18 -15.73
N GLN A 72 10.28 5.40 -15.21
CA GLN A 72 11.60 6.01 -15.07
C GLN A 72 11.77 6.61 -13.68
N HIS A 73 12.92 6.37 -13.05
CA HIS A 73 13.26 6.94 -11.76
C HIS A 73 14.59 7.70 -11.81
N LEU A 74 14.71 8.72 -10.95
CA LEU A 74 15.99 9.39 -10.72
C LEU A 74 16.99 8.42 -10.10
N ALA A 75 18.16 8.32 -10.69
CA ALA A 75 19.31 7.58 -10.20
C ALA A 75 20.46 8.58 -10.00
N VAL A 76 20.90 8.78 -8.77
CA VAL A 76 21.99 9.72 -8.45
C VAL A 76 23.29 8.94 -8.39
N HIS A 77 24.23 9.24 -9.28
CA HIS A 77 25.55 8.60 -9.28
C HIS A 77 26.29 8.90 -7.98
N VAL A 78 26.73 7.84 -7.30
CA VAL A 78 27.55 7.89 -6.08
C VAL A 78 28.94 7.33 -6.40
N GLU A 79 29.86 7.32 -5.43
CA GLU A 79 31.18 6.73 -5.66
C GLU A 79 31.11 5.25 -6.06
N ASP A 80 32.05 4.79 -6.89
CA ASP A 80 32.18 3.37 -7.24
C ASP A 80 32.56 2.56 -5.99
N HIS A 81 32.02 1.35 -5.87
CA HIS A 81 32.27 0.46 -4.72
C HIS A 81 33.15 -0.73 -5.12
N PRO A 82 33.90 -1.34 -4.18
CA PRO A 82 34.64 -2.56 -4.45
C PRO A 82 33.71 -3.74 -4.74
N LEU A 83 34.19 -4.74 -5.49
CA LEU A 83 33.33 -5.85 -5.94
C LEU A 83 32.80 -6.73 -4.81
N ASP A 84 33.55 -6.85 -3.71
CA ASP A 84 33.11 -7.57 -2.51
C ASP A 84 31.96 -6.89 -1.77
N TYR A 85 31.72 -5.60 -2.03
CA TYR A 85 30.55 -4.88 -1.53
C TYR A 85 29.24 -5.45 -2.06
N ALA A 86 29.27 -6.18 -3.18
CA ALA A 86 28.08 -6.79 -3.76
C ALA A 86 27.41 -7.83 -2.86
N THR A 87 28.14 -8.38 -1.88
CA THR A 87 27.63 -9.35 -0.91
C THR A 87 27.47 -8.77 0.50
N PHE A 88 27.63 -7.46 0.67
CA PHE A 88 27.53 -6.82 1.97
C PHE A 88 26.08 -6.61 2.40
N GLU A 89 25.77 -7.04 3.63
CA GLU A 89 24.55 -6.76 4.38
C GLU A 89 24.94 -6.45 5.82
N GLY A 90 24.24 -5.51 6.47
CA GLY A 90 24.49 -5.17 7.87
C GLY A 90 24.13 -3.73 8.23
N GLU A 91 24.36 -3.38 9.49
CA GLU A 91 24.16 -2.03 10.01
C GLU A 91 25.45 -1.22 9.94
N ILE A 92 25.42 -0.09 9.24
CA ILE A 92 26.50 0.90 9.22
C ILE A 92 26.31 1.84 10.42
N PRO A 93 27.25 1.88 11.39
CA PRO A 93 27.05 2.60 12.64
C PRO A 93 26.85 4.10 12.45
N LYS A 94 26.02 4.71 13.33
CA LYS A 94 25.80 6.17 13.36
C LYS A 94 27.12 6.94 13.43
N GLY A 95 27.19 8.05 12.69
CA GLY A 95 28.40 8.88 12.58
C GLY A 95 29.30 8.51 11.40
N ASN A 96 29.13 7.33 10.80
CA ASN A 96 29.77 6.99 9.54
C ASN A 96 29.00 7.52 8.33
N TYR A 97 29.71 7.71 7.21
CA TYR A 97 29.09 8.04 5.94
C TYR A 97 28.21 6.86 5.48
N GLY A 98 26.95 7.14 5.13
CA GLY A 98 25.99 6.09 4.80
C GLY A 98 25.50 5.29 6.02
N ALA A 99 25.48 5.87 7.22
CA ALA A 99 24.88 5.21 8.38
C ALA A 99 23.42 4.81 8.12
N GLY A 100 23.09 3.57 8.45
CA GLY A 100 21.81 2.94 8.12
C GLY A 100 21.92 1.42 8.03
N THR A 101 20.78 0.76 7.82
CA THR A 101 20.76 -0.69 7.56
C THR A 101 20.84 -0.94 6.06
N VAL A 102 21.71 -1.86 5.65
CA VAL A 102 21.90 -2.28 4.26
C VAL A 102 21.53 -3.74 4.11
N GLU A 103 20.62 -4.04 3.18
CA GLU A 103 20.16 -5.40 2.86
C GLU A 103 20.16 -5.60 1.34
N ILE A 104 20.47 -6.81 0.88
CA ILE A 104 20.42 -7.14 -0.55
C ILE A 104 18.95 -7.34 -0.93
N TRP A 105 18.43 -6.43 -1.76
CA TRP A 105 17.06 -6.47 -2.24
C TRP A 105 16.92 -7.34 -3.48
N ASP A 106 17.89 -7.27 -4.41
CA ASP A 106 18.03 -8.18 -5.55
C ASP A 106 19.49 -8.29 -5.98
N ASN A 107 19.85 -9.39 -6.63
CA ASN A 107 21.16 -9.58 -7.23
C ASN A 107 21.07 -10.62 -8.35
N GLY A 108 22.02 -10.55 -9.28
CA GLY A 108 22.06 -11.47 -10.41
C GLY A 108 23.18 -11.15 -11.38
N THR A 109 23.05 -11.63 -12.60
CA THR A 109 23.95 -11.28 -13.70
C THR A 109 23.28 -10.28 -14.62
N TYR A 110 24.07 -9.63 -15.47
CA TYR A 110 23.53 -8.78 -16.52
C TYR A 110 24.31 -8.91 -17.82
N GLU A 111 23.66 -8.52 -18.91
CA GLU A 111 24.29 -8.36 -20.23
C GLU A 111 24.35 -6.88 -20.57
N LEU A 112 25.53 -6.40 -21.01
CA LEU A 112 25.66 -5.05 -21.56
C LEU A 112 25.20 -5.05 -23.02
N LEU A 113 24.06 -4.43 -23.30
CA LEU A 113 23.49 -4.36 -24.65
C LEU A 113 24.01 -3.14 -25.42
N GLU A 114 24.20 -2.01 -24.74
CA GLU A 114 24.70 -0.78 -25.36
C GLU A 114 25.48 0.05 -24.34
N GLN A 115 26.57 0.69 -24.79
CA GLN A 115 27.26 1.73 -24.04
C GLN A 115 27.49 2.96 -24.93
N LYS A 116 26.86 4.08 -24.56
CA LYS A 116 26.93 5.35 -25.27
C LYS A 116 28.17 6.14 -24.88
N ARG A 117 28.64 7.02 -25.79
CA ARG A 117 29.81 7.88 -25.57
C ARG A 117 29.65 8.84 -24.39
N ASN A 118 28.42 9.22 -24.04
CA ASN A 118 28.12 10.06 -22.89
C ASN A 118 28.08 9.28 -21.56
N GLY A 119 28.41 7.99 -21.57
CA GLY A 119 28.36 7.11 -20.41
C GLY A 119 27.05 6.36 -20.23
N GLY A 120 26.00 6.67 -20.98
CA GLY A 120 24.72 5.95 -20.90
C GLY A 120 24.86 4.46 -21.18
N LEU A 121 24.12 3.63 -20.44
CA LEU A 121 24.18 2.17 -20.51
C LEU A 121 22.79 1.61 -20.81
N THR A 122 22.72 0.60 -21.66
CA THR A 122 21.54 -0.27 -21.78
C THR A 122 21.98 -1.67 -21.40
N VAL A 123 21.30 -2.26 -20.43
CA VAL A 123 21.62 -3.59 -19.88
C VAL A 123 20.38 -4.47 -19.84
N ARG A 124 20.55 -5.79 -19.97
CA ARG A 124 19.53 -6.77 -19.60
C ARG A 124 19.89 -7.37 -18.26
N LEU A 125 19.02 -7.22 -17.27
CA LEU A 125 19.22 -7.75 -15.92
C LEU A 125 18.58 -9.14 -15.82
N HIS A 126 19.27 -10.05 -15.13
CA HIS A 126 18.81 -11.41 -14.84
C HIS A 126 18.83 -11.63 -13.33
N GLY A 127 17.82 -11.09 -12.64
CA GLY A 127 17.63 -11.17 -11.19
C GLY A 127 16.42 -12.00 -10.78
N LYS A 128 16.11 -11.96 -9.47
CA LYS A 128 14.86 -12.53 -8.96
C LYS A 128 13.69 -11.55 -9.07
N ARG A 129 13.97 -10.24 -8.92
CA ARG A 129 12.96 -9.17 -8.98
C ARG A 129 13.10 -8.35 -10.25
N LEU A 130 14.34 -8.05 -10.65
CA LEU A 130 14.68 -7.32 -11.86
C LEU A 130 15.04 -8.29 -12.96
N ASP A 131 14.07 -8.55 -13.83
CA ASP A 131 14.25 -9.27 -15.08
C ASP A 131 13.73 -8.40 -16.24
N GLY A 132 14.57 -8.23 -17.26
CA GLY A 132 14.29 -7.45 -18.47
C GLY A 132 15.32 -6.37 -18.78
N THR A 133 14.98 -5.50 -19.74
CA THR A 133 15.90 -4.49 -20.27
C THR A 133 15.77 -3.15 -19.54
N TYR A 134 16.91 -2.59 -19.12
CA TYR A 134 17.02 -1.32 -18.40
C TYR A 134 17.99 -0.37 -19.10
N ALA A 135 17.67 0.93 -19.10
CA ALA A 135 18.57 1.97 -19.56
C ALA A 135 18.92 2.94 -18.43
N LEU A 136 20.22 3.17 -18.23
CA LEU A 136 20.74 4.25 -17.40
C LEU A 136 21.24 5.39 -18.30
N VAL A 137 20.61 6.55 -18.18
CA VAL A 137 20.88 7.70 -19.05
C VAL A 137 21.29 8.90 -18.21
N PRO A 138 22.43 9.56 -18.50
CA PRO A 138 22.79 10.82 -17.85
C PRO A 138 21.70 11.86 -18.07
N ALA A 139 21.21 12.45 -16.99
CA ALA A 139 20.17 13.46 -17.02
C ALA A 139 20.76 14.78 -16.53
N ARG A 140 20.86 15.78 -17.41
CA ARG A 140 21.33 17.13 -17.06
C ARG A 140 20.24 17.93 -16.32
N LEU A 141 19.57 17.32 -15.36
CA LEU A 141 18.60 17.97 -14.50
C LEU A 141 19.34 18.95 -13.58
N SER A 142 18.99 20.24 -13.70
CA SER A 142 19.53 21.33 -12.88
C SER A 142 21.06 21.52 -12.94
N GLY A 143 21.71 21.02 -13.99
CA GLY A 143 23.16 21.15 -14.18
C GLY A 143 24.05 20.24 -13.32
N ASP A 144 23.47 19.33 -12.52
CA ASP A 144 24.23 18.36 -11.75
C ASP A 144 24.54 17.11 -12.60
N GLU A 145 25.83 16.89 -12.88
CA GLU A 145 26.33 15.77 -13.67
C GLU A 145 26.13 14.40 -13.00
N LYS A 146 25.79 14.38 -11.70
CA LYS A 146 25.49 13.16 -10.97
C LYS A 146 24.08 12.64 -11.22
N ASN A 147 23.20 13.43 -11.82
CA ASN A 147 21.83 13.02 -12.06
C ASN A 147 21.75 12.10 -13.29
N TRP A 148 21.16 10.94 -13.10
CA TRP A 148 20.86 9.96 -14.14
C TRP A 148 19.39 9.57 -14.04
N LEU A 149 18.87 8.96 -15.10
CA LEU A 149 17.58 8.29 -15.10
C LEU A 149 17.81 6.81 -15.33
N ILE A 150 17.19 5.98 -14.51
CA ILE A 150 17.04 4.55 -14.77
C ILE A 150 15.64 4.32 -15.34
N ILE A 151 15.54 3.60 -16.45
CA ILE A 151 14.29 3.39 -17.21
C ILE A 151 14.15 1.91 -17.47
N ARG A 152 13.03 1.29 -17.04
CA ARG A 152 12.68 -0.07 -17.48
C ARG A 152 12.12 0.02 -18.90
N LYS A 153 12.79 -0.58 -19.87
CA LYS A 153 12.36 -0.57 -21.27
C LYS A 153 11.16 -1.51 -21.45
N ARG A 154 10.34 -1.23 -22.47
CA ARG A 154 9.33 -2.19 -22.95
C ARG A 154 10.06 -3.18 -23.84
N ASP A 155 10.03 -4.46 -23.51
CA ASP A 155 10.66 -5.49 -24.33
C ASP A 155 9.75 -5.82 -25.52
N GLU A 156 10.24 -5.68 -26.76
CA GLU A 156 9.49 -6.04 -27.99
C GLU A 156 9.33 -7.56 -28.17
N SER A 157 10.00 -8.38 -27.34
CA SER A 157 10.10 -9.84 -27.48
C SER A 157 9.54 -10.60 -26.27
N ALA A 158 9.09 -9.90 -25.23
CA ALA A 158 8.50 -10.52 -24.04
C ALA A 158 6.97 -10.53 -24.18
N GLY A 159 6.45 -11.54 -24.86
CA GLY A 159 5.09 -12.06 -24.60
C GLY A 159 5.01 -12.83 -23.28
N GLY A 160 6.03 -12.73 -22.43
CA GLY A 160 6.02 -13.19 -21.05
C GLY A 160 5.55 -12.05 -20.15
N GLU A 161 4.58 -12.36 -19.31
CA GLU A 161 4.01 -11.51 -18.28
C GLU A 161 5.14 -10.83 -17.47
N GLY A 162 5.55 -9.62 -17.87
CA GLY A 162 6.14 -8.69 -16.90
C GLY A 162 5.14 -8.51 -15.75
N PRO A 163 5.56 -8.11 -14.53
CA PRO A 163 4.64 -7.88 -13.42
C PRO A 163 3.44 -7.11 -13.96
N HIS A 164 2.32 -7.82 -14.06
CA HIS A 164 1.11 -7.23 -14.59
C HIS A 164 0.80 -6.07 -13.66
N VAL A 165 0.42 -4.91 -14.21
CA VAL A 165 -0.41 -3.95 -13.48
C VAL A 165 -1.73 -4.66 -13.19
N GLY A 166 -1.71 -5.58 -12.24
CA GLY A 166 -2.85 -6.37 -11.82
C GLY A 166 -3.85 -5.38 -11.28
N THR A 167 -5.01 -5.30 -11.92
CA THR A 167 -6.12 -4.57 -11.32
C THR A 167 -6.58 -5.38 -10.12
N TYR A 168 -6.20 -4.97 -8.91
CA TYR A 168 -6.63 -5.63 -7.69
C TYR A 168 -8.08 -5.24 -7.38
N ALA A 169 -8.92 -6.24 -7.18
CA ALA A 169 -10.31 -6.04 -6.79
C ALA A 169 -10.51 -6.53 -5.34
N PRO A 170 -11.21 -5.76 -4.48
CA PRO A 170 -11.44 -6.16 -3.09
C PRO A 170 -12.14 -7.52 -2.97
N MET A 171 -11.61 -8.39 -2.09
CA MET A 171 -12.31 -9.57 -1.60
C MET A 171 -13.51 -9.17 -0.74
N LEU A 172 -14.61 -9.90 -0.84
CA LEU A 172 -15.87 -9.57 -0.17
C LEU A 172 -16.21 -10.58 0.93
N ALA A 173 -16.66 -10.07 2.08
CA ALA A 173 -17.07 -10.89 3.22
C ALA A 173 -18.56 -11.25 3.18
N THR A 174 -18.91 -12.47 3.61
CA THR A 174 -20.29 -12.95 3.78
C THR A 174 -20.87 -12.46 5.11
N LEU A 175 -22.14 -12.06 5.14
CA LEU A 175 -22.81 -11.72 6.40
C LEU A 175 -23.00 -13.01 7.22
N ALA A 176 -22.69 -12.96 8.51
CA ALA A 176 -22.90 -14.08 9.43
C ALA A 176 -23.72 -13.62 10.64
N ASP A 177 -24.67 -14.48 11.04
CA ASP A 177 -25.56 -14.23 12.17
C ASP A 177 -24.91 -14.59 13.53
N ALA A 178 -23.80 -15.32 13.50
CA ALA A 178 -23.04 -15.73 14.68
C ALA A 178 -21.53 -15.57 14.44
N ILE A 179 -20.81 -15.33 15.53
CA ILE A 179 -19.35 -15.26 15.56
C ILE A 179 -18.82 -16.69 15.38
N PRO A 180 -17.95 -16.96 14.39
CA PRO A 180 -17.33 -18.28 14.27
C PRO A 180 -16.32 -18.49 15.40
N HIS A 181 -16.11 -19.73 15.82
CA HIS A 181 -15.13 -20.07 16.86
C HIS A 181 -14.06 -21.03 16.34
N GLY A 182 -12.94 -21.10 17.08
CA GLY A 182 -11.83 -22.02 16.84
C GLY A 182 -10.56 -21.33 16.34
N ALA A 183 -9.42 -21.98 16.54
CA ALA A 183 -8.09 -21.43 16.29
C ALA A 183 -7.77 -21.12 14.82
N ALA A 184 -8.65 -21.44 13.88
CA ALA A 184 -8.50 -21.10 12.46
C ALA A 184 -8.96 -19.67 12.13
N TRP A 185 -9.57 -18.97 13.08
CA TRP A 185 -10.14 -17.63 12.89
C TRP A 185 -9.33 -16.56 13.60
N THR A 186 -9.24 -15.40 12.96
CA THR A 186 -8.80 -14.16 13.59
C THR A 186 -9.86 -13.09 13.37
N PHE A 187 -9.93 -12.13 14.29
CA PHE A 187 -10.97 -11.12 14.32
C PHE A 187 -10.38 -9.72 14.24
N GLU A 188 -11.03 -8.85 13.49
CA GLU A 188 -10.68 -7.43 13.38
C GLU A 188 -11.92 -6.58 13.56
N VAL A 189 -11.74 -5.29 13.89
CA VAL A 189 -12.84 -4.33 13.87
C VAL A 189 -13.39 -4.21 12.45
N LYS A 190 -14.72 -4.21 12.32
CA LYS A 190 -15.36 -3.83 11.07
C LYS A 190 -15.39 -2.31 10.97
N TRP A 191 -14.39 -1.78 10.29
CA TRP A 191 -14.30 -0.36 9.99
C TRP A 191 -15.42 0.10 9.05
N ASP A 192 -15.97 1.28 9.34
CA ASP A 192 -17.02 1.92 8.56
C ASP A 192 -16.44 3.13 7.81
N GLY A 193 -16.39 3.05 6.48
CA GLY A 193 -15.62 3.98 5.65
C GLY A 193 -15.71 3.72 4.14
N TYR A 194 -14.66 4.16 3.43
CA TYR A 194 -14.46 3.84 2.02
C TYR A 194 -13.39 2.77 1.87
N ARG A 195 -13.82 1.59 1.40
CA ARG A 195 -12.91 0.54 0.96
C ARG A 195 -12.00 1.05 -0.16
N ALA A 196 -10.70 0.99 0.06
CA ALA A 196 -9.71 1.45 -0.90
C ALA A 196 -8.56 0.45 -1.06
N ILE A 197 -8.27 0.12 -2.31
CA ILE A 197 -6.99 -0.49 -2.69
C ILE A 197 -5.98 0.65 -2.82
N ALA A 198 -4.92 0.60 -2.02
CA ALA A 198 -3.83 1.56 -2.11
C ALA A 198 -2.66 0.95 -2.86
N ARG A 199 -2.26 1.56 -3.97
CA ARG A 199 -1.06 1.16 -4.72
C ARG A 199 0.00 2.23 -4.55
N VAL A 200 1.16 1.83 -4.03
CA VAL A 200 2.38 2.64 -4.06
C VAL A 200 3.25 2.11 -5.19
N ALA A 201 3.64 2.99 -6.11
CA ALA A 201 4.55 2.68 -7.20
C ALA A 201 5.59 3.80 -7.29
N GLY A 202 6.87 3.45 -7.22
CA GLY A 202 7.94 4.44 -7.17
C GLY A 202 7.81 5.39 -5.98
N GLY A 203 7.18 4.95 -4.89
CA GLY A 203 6.90 5.79 -3.71
C GLY A 203 5.74 6.78 -3.85
N ASP A 204 5.03 6.82 -4.98
CA ASP A 204 3.82 7.63 -5.13
C ASP A 204 2.57 6.77 -4.89
N ALA A 205 1.64 7.24 -4.06
CA ALA A 205 0.45 6.47 -3.68
C ALA A 205 -0.80 6.88 -4.47
N THR A 206 -1.55 5.88 -4.93
CA THR A 206 -2.89 6.02 -5.52
C THR A 206 -3.90 5.20 -4.73
N LEU A 207 -5.16 5.66 -4.72
CA LEU A 207 -6.26 5.01 -4.03
C LEU A 207 -7.38 4.69 -5.02
N THR A 208 -7.81 3.44 -5.08
CA THR A 208 -8.91 3.01 -5.93
C THR A 208 -10.03 2.42 -5.09
N SER A 209 -11.26 2.88 -5.32
CA SER A 209 -12.45 2.37 -4.65
C SER A 209 -12.75 0.92 -5.03
N ARG A 210 -13.65 0.29 -4.28
CA ARG A 210 -14.21 -1.03 -4.60
C ARG A 210 -14.71 -1.19 -6.03
N ASN A 211 -15.22 -0.13 -6.66
CA ASN A 211 -15.79 -0.18 -8.02
C ASN A 211 -14.81 0.34 -9.09
N GLY A 212 -13.53 0.51 -8.76
CA GLY A 212 -12.51 0.96 -9.72
C GLY A 212 -12.40 2.47 -9.89
N HIS A 213 -13.19 3.28 -9.16
CA HIS A 213 -13.05 4.74 -9.21
C HIS A 213 -11.81 5.22 -8.47
N ASP A 214 -11.09 6.18 -9.04
CA ASP A 214 -9.98 6.87 -8.40
C ASP A 214 -10.47 7.72 -7.20
N LEU A 215 -9.89 7.49 -6.04
CA LEU A 215 -10.15 8.18 -4.79
C LEU A 215 -8.97 9.09 -4.36
N THR A 216 -7.90 9.13 -5.13
CA THR A 216 -6.61 9.74 -4.76
C THR A 216 -6.76 11.22 -4.45
N GLN A 217 -7.43 12.00 -5.33
CA GLN A 217 -7.66 13.42 -5.08
C GLN A 217 -8.56 13.67 -3.87
N ARG A 218 -9.58 12.81 -3.68
CA ARG A 218 -10.52 12.93 -2.55
C ARG A 218 -9.82 12.70 -1.21
N PHE A 219 -8.85 11.79 -1.18
CA PHE A 219 -8.13 11.39 0.03
C PHE A 219 -6.61 11.65 -0.10
N GLU A 220 -6.24 12.80 -0.67
CA GLU A 220 -4.84 13.15 -0.96
C GLU A 220 -3.95 13.11 0.30
N THR A 221 -4.49 13.56 1.44
CA THR A 221 -3.79 13.52 2.73
C THR A 221 -3.48 12.10 3.18
N VAL A 222 -4.38 11.16 2.90
CA VAL A 222 -4.19 9.73 3.18
C VAL A 222 -3.20 9.12 2.20
N ALA A 223 -3.32 9.40 0.91
CA ALA A 223 -2.37 8.93 -0.11
C ALA A 223 -0.93 9.32 0.26
N LYS A 224 -0.67 10.61 0.54
CA LYS A 224 0.65 11.11 1.00
C LYS A 224 1.12 10.50 2.31
N ALA A 225 0.20 10.12 3.20
CA ALA A 225 0.55 9.44 4.44
C ALA A 225 0.97 7.99 4.19
N ILE A 226 0.37 7.30 3.21
CA ILE A 226 0.73 5.94 2.80
C ILE A 226 2.15 5.90 2.27
N GLU A 227 2.54 6.83 1.40
CA GLU A 227 3.92 6.96 0.86
C GLU A 227 4.99 6.94 1.96
N LYS A 228 4.68 7.54 3.12
CA LYS A 228 5.59 7.64 4.27
C LYS A 228 5.44 6.49 5.25
N ALA A 229 4.30 5.81 5.26
CA ALA A 229 3.99 4.75 6.19
C ALA A 229 4.54 3.40 5.74
N VAL A 230 4.72 3.18 4.44
CA VAL A 230 5.22 1.93 3.89
C VAL A 230 6.75 1.95 3.77
N LYS A 231 7.42 0.89 4.20
CA LYS A 231 8.88 0.72 4.07
C LYS A 231 9.29 0.16 2.71
N SER A 232 8.55 0.52 1.66
CA SER A 232 8.63 -0.08 0.32
C SER A 232 8.08 0.92 -0.71
N PRO A 233 8.80 1.22 -1.79
CA PRO A 233 8.30 2.04 -2.88
C PRO A 233 7.30 1.32 -3.80
N HIS A 234 7.14 -0.01 -3.68
CA HIS A 234 6.25 -0.81 -4.52
C HIS A 234 5.40 -1.76 -3.68
N VAL A 235 4.15 -1.40 -3.40
CA VAL A 235 3.23 -2.22 -2.61
C VAL A 235 1.78 -2.02 -3.03
N VAL A 236 0.97 -3.06 -2.93
CA VAL A 236 -0.49 -2.95 -2.96
C VAL A 236 -1.09 -3.38 -1.63
N LEU A 237 -1.82 -2.46 -1.00
CA LEU A 237 -2.53 -2.66 0.27
C LEU A 237 -4.03 -2.70 0.04
N ASP A 238 -4.73 -3.46 0.86
CA ASP A 238 -6.17 -3.38 0.99
C ASP A 238 -6.52 -2.80 2.37
N GLY A 239 -7.33 -1.76 2.38
CA GLY A 239 -7.65 -1.01 3.59
C GLY A 239 -8.97 -0.26 3.54
N GLU A 240 -9.33 0.35 4.66
CA GLU A 240 -10.52 1.19 4.80
C GLU A 240 -10.10 2.63 5.13
N VAL A 241 -10.57 3.60 4.36
CA VAL A 241 -10.44 5.03 4.70
C VAL A 241 -11.61 5.42 5.60
N CYS A 242 -11.31 5.77 6.84
CA CYS A 242 -12.28 6.17 7.86
C CYS A 242 -12.12 7.64 8.24
N ALA A 243 -13.24 8.31 8.48
CA ALA A 243 -13.25 9.60 9.16
C ALA A 243 -13.33 9.35 10.66
N LEU A 244 -12.54 10.07 11.44
CA LEU A 244 -12.55 9.98 12.89
C LEU A 244 -13.40 11.11 13.47
N ASP A 245 -14.23 10.79 14.47
CA ASP A 245 -14.93 11.79 15.28
C ASP A 245 -13.99 12.48 16.29
N ASP A 246 -14.53 13.38 17.10
CA ASP A 246 -13.79 14.15 18.09
C ASP A 246 -13.20 13.24 19.20
N GLU A 247 -13.77 12.05 19.40
CA GLU A 247 -13.27 11.01 20.30
C GLU A 247 -12.28 10.04 19.61
N GLY A 248 -12.00 10.23 18.32
CA GLY A 248 -11.08 9.42 17.54
C GLY A 248 -11.65 8.10 17.00
N ARG A 249 -12.97 7.89 17.07
CA ARG A 249 -13.67 6.69 16.58
C ARG A 249 -14.07 6.84 15.12
N SER A 250 -14.12 5.73 14.37
CA SER A 250 -14.55 5.76 12.97
C SER A 250 -16.04 6.09 12.85
N SER A 251 -16.38 7.11 12.07
CA SER A 251 -17.76 7.54 11.83
C SER A 251 -18.01 7.82 10.35
N PHE A 252 -18.85 7.00 9.71
CA PHE A 252 -19.26 7.23 8.33
C PHE A 252 -20.12 8.49 8.17
N SER A 253 -20.87 8.87 9.21
CA SER A 253 -21.58 10.14 9.22
C SER A 253 -20.62 11.33 9.15
N ALA A 254 -19.50 11.28 9.88
CA ALA A 254 -18.46 12.32 9.80
C ALA A 254 -17.82 12.35 8.39
N MET A 255 -17.67 11.18 7.76
CA MET A 255 -17.19 11.06 6.37
C MET A 255 -18.14 11.70 5.35
N GLN A 256 -19.46 11.53 5.50
CA GLN A 256 -20.46 12.12 4.59
C GLN A 256 -20.62 13.63 4.75
N GLN A 257 -20.50 14.14 5.98
CA GLN A 257 -20.65 15.57 6.26
C GLN A 257 -19.52 16.42 5.65
N GLY A 258 -18.36 15.82 5.38
CA GLY A 258 -17.29 16.44 4.58
C GLY A 258 -16.75 17.75 5.16
N LYS A 259 -16.80 17.94 6.48
CA LYS A 259 -16.25 19.14 7.12
C LYS A 259 -14.75 19.23 6.86
N ALA A 260 -14.29 20.40 6.42
CA ALA A 260 -12.86 20.64 6.23
C ALA A 260 -12.13 20.44 7.56
N GLY A 261 -11.07 19.62 7.55
CA GLY A 261 -10.28 19.31 8.74
C GLY A 261 -10.69 18.06 9.52
N THR A 262 -11.75 17.34 9.12
CA THR A 262 -12.08 16.03 9.72
C THR A 262 -10.87 15.10 9.61
N PRO A 263 -10.34 14.56 10.74
CA PRO A 263 -9.22 13.64 10.69
C PRO A 263 -9.58 12.37 9.93
N LEU A 264 -8.70 11.96 9.02
CA LEU A 264 -8.84 10.73 8.26
C LEU A 264 -7.79 9.71 8.70
N ALA A 265 -8.16 8.43 8.68
CA ALA A 265 -7.25 7.32 8.86
C ALA A 265 -7.47 6.25 7.79
N PHE A 266 -6.39 5.59 7.38
CA PHE A 266 -6.42 4.39 6.55
C PHE A 266 -6.05 3.19 7.42
N TYR A 267 -7.01 2.31 7.66
CA TYR A 267 -6.80 1.05 8.35
C TYR A 267 -6.47 -0.03 7.32
N ALA A 268 -5.19 -0.34 7.17
CA ALA A 268 -4.71 -1.42 6.33
C ALA A 268 -4.92 -2.76 7.04
N PHE A 269 -5.54 -3.72 6.37
CA PHE A 269 -5.78 -5.06 6.94
C PHE A 269 -5.32 -6.20 6.03
N ASP A 270 -4.82 -5.91 4.83
CA ASP A 270 -4.19 -6.91 3.97
C ASP A 270 -3.11 -6.27 3.07
N VAL A 271 -2.19 -7.10 2.56
CA VAL A 271 -1.17 -6.74 1.57
C VAL A 271 -1.25 -7.74 0.42
N LEU A 272 -1.45 -7.23 -0.78
CA LEU A 272 -1.76 -8.03 -1.98
C LEU A 272 -0.53 -8.21 -2.87
N GLU A 273 0.39 -7.25 -2.82
CA GLU A 273 1.63 -7.23 -3.58
C GLU A 273 2.71 -6.53 -2.76
N LEU A 274 3.94 -7.04 -2.81
CA LEU A 274 5.09 -6.37 -2.19
C LEU A 274 6.33 -6.53 -3.07
N GLU A 275 6.86 -5.41 -3.56
CA GLU A 275 8.12 -5.37 -4.32
C GLU A 275 8.11 -6.33 -5.53
N GLY A 276 6.98 -6.35 -6.26
CA GLY A 276 6.72 -7.20 -7.43
C GLY A 276 6.25 -8.62 -7.13
N GLU A 277 6.25 -9.04 -5.87
CA GLU A 277 5.75 -10.37 -5.46
C GLU A 277 4.23 -10.32 -5.23
N HIS A 278 3.46 -11.11 -5.99
CA HIS A 278 2.02 -11.30 -5.76
C HIS A 278 1.77 -12.16 -4.52
N LEU A 279 1.14 -11.59 -3.50
CA LEU A 279 0.92 -12.26 -2.21
C LEU A 279 -0.48 -12.90 -2.08
N VAL A 280 -1.38 -12.65 -3.03
CA VAL A 280 -2.80 -13.09 -2.96
C VAL A 280 -2.99 -14.60 -2.79
N ASP A 281 -2.01 -15.38 -3.23
CA ASP A 281 -2.00 -16.85 -3.14
C ASP A 281 -1.44 -17.39 -1.82
N LEU A 282 -0.81 -16.53 -1.01
CA LEU A 282 -0.32 -16.92 0.31
C LEU A 282 -1.48 -16.96 1.33
N PRO A 283 -1.39 -17.79 2.37
CA PRO A 283 -2.31 -17.74 3.51
C PRO A 283 -2.37 -16.35 4.17
N LEU A 284 -3.54 -15.97 4.72
CA LEU A 284 -3.74 -14.68 5.40
C LEU A 284 -2.70 -14.44 6.50
N VAL A 285 -2.32 -15.47 7.26
CA VAL A 285 -1.30 -15.36 8.31
C VAL A 285 0.03 -14.84 7.77
N GLU A 286 0.46 -15.30 6.59
CA GLU A 286 1.70 -14.84 5.97
C GLU A 286 1.56 -13.41 5.44
N ARG A 287 0.42 -13.08 4.79
CA ARG A 287 0.16 -11.72 4.31
C ARG A 287 0.13 -10.72 5.47
N ARG A 288 -0.54 -11.04 6.57
CA ARG A 288 -0.58 -10.19 7.78
C ARG A 288 0.81 -9.96 8.37
N LYS A 289 1.63 -11.00 8.49
CA LYS A 289 3.02 -10.87 8.95
C LYS A 289 3.83 -9.91 8.07
N ARG A 290 3.67 -9.97 6.75
CA ARG A 290 4.32 -9.04 5.80
C ARG A 290 3.81 -7.60 5.98
N LEU A 291 2.50 -7.42 6.14
CA LEU A 291 1.88 -6.11 6.38
C LEU A 291 2.40 -5.46 7.68
N GLU A 292 2.51 -6.24 8.75
CA GLU A 292 2.99 -5.78 10.05
C GLU A 292 4.44 -5.30 10.01
N GLN A 293 5.31 -6.00 9.27
CA GLN A 293 6.71 -5.61 9.09
C GLN A 293 6.85 -4.37 8.21
N LEU A 294 5.98 -4.26 7.21
CA LEU A 294 5.99 -3.20 6.20
C LEU A 294 5.61 -1.83 6.77
N LEU A 295 4.59 -1.76 7.64
CA LEU A 295 4.06 -0.48 8.11
C LEU A 295 4.92 0.14 9.23
N ASP A 296 5.15 1.45 9.15
CA ASP A 296 5.66 2.24 10.27
C ASP A 296 4.54 2.54 11.26
N ARG A 297 4.55 1.79 12.38
CA ARG A 297 3.54 1.92 13.46
C ARG A 297 3.51 3.28 14.15
N ARG A 298 4.46 4.18 13.88
CA ARG A 298 4.44 5.56 14.39
C ARG A 298 3.51 6.47 13.59
N ASN A 299 3.09 6.05 12.39
CA ASN A 299 2.17 6.83 11.57
C ASN A 299 0.76 6.81 12.21
N ARG A 300 0.18 8.00 12.39
CA ARG A 300 -1.15 8.15 13.02
C ARG A 300 -2.30 8.14 12.02
N THR A 301 -2.02 8.38 10.74
CA THR A 301 -2.99 8.40 9.64
C THR A 301 -3.10 7.02 9.01
N VAL A 302 -1.99 6.31 8.82
CA VAL A 302 -1.97 4.94 8.29
C VAL A 302 -1.75 3.98 9.46
N ARG A 303 -2.73 3.13 9.70
CA ARG A 303 -2.76 2.22 10.84
C ARG A 303 -2.93 0.79 10.37
N LEU A 304 -2.34 -0.13 11.10
CA LEU A 304 -2.68 -1.54 10.98
C LEU A 304 -4.06 -1.77 11.60
N SER A 305 -4.90 -2.58 10.96
CA SER A 305 -6.08 -3.17 11.59
C SER A 305 -5.65 -4.30 12.52
N GLU A 306 -5.69 -4.03 13.83
CA GLU A 306 -5.28 -4.98 14.86
C GLU A 306 -6.15 -6.25 14.77
N ALA A 307 -5.48 -7.40 14.90
CA ALA A 307 -6.12 -8.71 14.95
C ALA A 307 -6.23 -9.18 16.40
N PHE A 308 -7.30 -9.92 16.67
CA PHE A 308 -7.64 -10.49 17.96
C PHE A 308 -8.01 -11.96 17.79
N ASP A 309 -7.74 -12.77 18.81
CA ASP A 309 -8.06 -14.20 18.82
C ASP A 309 -9.44 -14.48 19.46
N ASP A 310 -9.94 -13.55 20.26
CA ASP A 310 -11.24 -13.64 20.95
C ASP A 310 -12.29 -12.75 20.25
N GLY A 311 -13.11 -13.38 19.42
CA GLY A 311 -14.17 -12.72 18.67
C GLY A 311 -15.31 -12.23 19.56
N ASP A 312 -15.66 -12.94 20.63
CA ASP A 312 -16.75 -12.58 21.54
C ASP A 312 -16.38 -11.32 22.34
N ALA A 313 -15.16 -11.28 22.89
CA ALA A 313 -14.65 -10.11 23.58
C ALA A 313 -14.57 -8.89 22.65
N LEU A 314 -14.08 -9.06 21.42
CA LEU A 314 -14.01 -7.99 20.44
C LEU A 314 -15.40 -7.48 20.04
N TYR A 315 -16.36 -8.39 19.84
CA TYR A 315 -17.74 -8.03 19.53
C TYR A 315 -18.40 -7.23 20.64
N ALA A 316 -18.26 -7.68 21.90
CA ALA A 316 -18.77 -6.96 23.06
C ALA A 316 -18.15 -5.54 23.18
N ALA A 317 -16.84 -5.42 22.95
CA ALA A 317 -16.16 -4.12 22.91
C ALA A 317 -16.66 -3.24 21.76
N ALA A 318 -16.87 -3.82 20.57
CA ALA A 318 -17.41 -3.11 19.42
C ALA A 318 -18.82 -2.57 19.69
N GLN A 319 -19.67 -3.35 20.39
CA GLN A 319 -21.00 -2.90 20.81
C GLN A 319 -20.91 -1.74 21.80
N GLN A 320 -20.07 -1.85 22.83
CA GLN A 320 -19.89 -0.80 23.84
C GLN A 320 -19.38 0.52 23.24
N GLN A 321 -18.54 0.44 22.20
CA GLN A 321 -17.96 1.61 21.54
C GLN A 321 -18.82 2.14 20.37
N GLY A 322 -19.94 1.48 20.05
CA GLY A 322 -20.81 1.87 18.93
C GLY A 322 -20.19 1.66 17.54
N LEU A 323 -19.22 0.74 17.42
CA LEU A 323 -18.60 0.38 16.15
C LEU A 323 -19.54 -0.50 15.32
N GLU A 324 -19.37 -0.57 13.99
CA GLU A 324 -20.31 -1.26 13.09
C GLU A 324 -20.37 -2.79 13.31
N GLY A 325 -19.28 -3.38 13.79
CA GLY A 325 -19.17 -4.82 13.94
C GLY A 325 -17.74 -5.33 14.03
N ILE A 326 -17.60 -6.62 13.76
CA ILE A 326 -16.31 -7.28 13.60
C ILE A 326 -16.23 -8.02 12.26
N MET A 327 -15.01 -8.25 11.82
CA MET A 327 -14.67 -9.09 10.67
C MET A 327 -13.99 -10.34 11.21
N ALA A 328 -14.53 -11.53 10.90
CA ALA A 328 -13.86 -12.79 11.17
C ALA A 328 -13.21 -13.29 9.89
N LYS A 329 -11.93 -13.67 9.96
CA LYS A 329 -11.15 -14.11 8.79
C LYS A 329 -10.44 -15.43 9.07
N ARG A 330 -10.49 -16.36 8.11
CA ARG A 330 -9.74 -17.62 8.12
C ARG A 330 -8.24 -17.36 7.95
N LEU A 331 -7.42 -17.81 8.91
CA LEU A 331 -5.96 -17.62 8.91
C LEU A 331 -5.27 -18.30 7.72
N ASP A 332 -5.81 -19.43 7.26
CA ASP A 332 -5.31 -20.21 6.14
C ASP A 332 -5.84 -19.76 4.75
N SER A 333 -6.70 -18.74 4.71
CA SER A 333 -7.37 -18.33 3.48
C SER A 333 -6.46 -17.54 2.53
N ARG A 334 -6.60 -17.84 1.23
CA ARG A 334 -6.07 -17.01 0.14
C ARG A 334 -6.95 -15.78 -0.07
N TYR A 335 -6.41 -14.77 -0.73
CA TYR A 335 -7.15 -13.57 -1.08
C TYR A 335 -7.97 -13.80 -2.37
N ALA A 336 -9.29 -13.94 -2.24
CA ALA A 336 -10.19 -14.18 -3.36
C ALA A 336 -10.63 -12.86 -4.02
N GLN A 337 -9.76 -12.28 -4.85
CA GLN A 337 -9.99 -11.01 -5.55
C GLN A 337 -11.38 -10.93 -6.20
N GLY A 338 -12.11 -9.85 -5.93
CA GLY A 338 -13.45 -9.56 -6.48
C GLY A 338 -14.57 -10.54 -6.10
N ARG A 339 -14.27 -11.58 -5.31
CA ARG A 339 -15.22 -12.65 -4.96
C ARG A 339 -15.67 -12.54 -3.53
N ARG A 340 -16.93 -12.93 -3.30
CA ARG A 340 -17.48 -13.14 -1.97
C ARG A 340 -17.18 -14.56 -1.52
N THR A 341 -16.61 -14.72 -0.34
CA THR A 341 -16.34 -16.05 0.24
C THR A 341 -16.86 -16.15 1.66
N ARG A 342 -16.84 -17.37 2.21
CA ARG A 342 -17.10 -17.61 3.64
C ARG A 342 -15.83 -17.58 4.49
N ASP A 343 -14.67 -17.38 3.87
CA ASP A 343 -13.40 -17.24 4.58
C ASP A 343 -13.32 -15.92 5.33
N TRP A 344 -14.01 -14.90 4.81
CA TRP A 344 -14.23 -13.63 5.48
C TRP A 344 -15.71 -13.49 5.81
N LEU A 345 -16.01 -13.29 7.09
CA LEU A 345 -17.35 -13.06 7.59
C LEU A 345 -17.42 -11.66 8.22
N LYS A 346 -18.56 -11.00 8.04
CA LYS A 346 -18.88 -9.76 8.76
C LYS A 346 -20.00 -10.06 9.74
N VAL A 347 -19.81 -9.69 10.99
CA VAL A 347 -20.80 -9.79 12.07
C VAL A 347 -21.08 -8.37 12.54
N LYS A 348 -22.31 -7.89 12.33
CA LYS A 348 -22.68 -6.50 12.66
C LYS A 348 -23.18 -6.42 14.09
N THR A 349 -22.80 -5.37 14.81
CA THR A 349 -23.28 -5.06 16.16
C THR A 349 -24.71 -4.52 16.18
N HIS A 350 -25.11 -3.89 15.07
CA HIS A 350 -26.44 -3.35 14.84
C HIS A 350 -27.11 -4.14 13.72
N GLY A 351 -28.31 -4.64 13.99
CA GLY A 351 -29.12 -5.34 12.99
C GLY A 351 -29.61 -4.37 11.90
N GLU A 352 -29.79 -4.90 10.69
CA GLU A 352 -30.66 -4.28 9.69
C GLU A 352 -32.07 -4.79 9.93
N GLN A 353 -33.06 -3.90 9.98
CA GLN A 353 -34.46 -4.28 10.10
C GLN A 353 -35.27 -3.68 8.96
N GLU A 354 -36.09 -4.52 8.33
CA GLU A 354 -37.10 -4.05 7.39
C GLU A 354 -38.24 -3.40 8.17
N LEU A 355 -38.52 -2.15 7.81
CA LEU A 355 -39.55 -1.33 8.42
C LEU A 355 -40.48 -0.81 7.32
N VAL A 356 -41.75 -0.69 7.65
CA VAL A 356 -42.77 -0.09 6.81
C VAL A 356 -42.66 1.41 6.93
N ILE A 357 -42.64 2.12 5.80
CA ILE A 357 -42.78 3.58 5.80
C ILE A 357 -44.25 3.90 6.05
N ALA A 358 -44.55 4.38 7.25
CA ALA A 358 -45.90 4.75 7.68
C ALA A 358 -46.28 6.18 7.26
N GLY A 359 -45.30 7.01 6.89
CA GLY A 359 -45.51 8.38 6.46
C GLY A 359 -44.20 9.17 6.41
N PHE A 360 -44.29 10.48 6.32
CA PHE A 360 -43.13 11.37 6.34
C PHE A 360 -43.44 12.70 7.02
N THR A 361 -42.43 13.34 7.61
CA THR A 361 -42.54 14.68 8.20
C THR A 361 -42.22 15.76 7.18
N LYS A 362 -42.77 16.96 7.35
CA LYS A 362 -42.47 18.10 6.48
C LYS A 362 -41.04 18.59 6.71
N GLY A 363 -40.27 18.78 5.65
CA GLY A 363 -38.93 19.36 5.74
C GLY A 363 -38.97 20.82 6.18
N THR A 364 -37.86 21.29 6.78
CA THR A 364 -37.68 22.69 7.19
C THR A 364 -36.49 23.34 6.46
N GLY A 365 -36.46 24.67 6.40
CA GLY A 365 -35.37 25.42 5.76
C GLY A 365 -35.14 25.06 4.29
N ARG A 366 -33.89 24.75 3.92
CA ARG A 366 -33.50 24.38 2.53
C ARG A 366 -34.18 23.10 2.00
N ARG A 367 -34.82 22.31 2.88
CA ARG A 367 -35.56 21.09 2.54
C ARG A 367 -37.09 21.27 2.63
N ALA A 368 -37.58 22.51 2.68
CA ALA A 368 -39.01 22.81 2.83
C ALA A 368 -39.90 22.26 1.70
N SER A 369 -39.34 22.06 0.50
CA SER A 369 -40.01 21.43 -0.65
C SER A 369 -39.93 19.89 -0.65
N SER A 370 -39.40 19.28 0.42
CA SER A 370 -39.17 17.84 0.55
C SER A 370 -39.60 17.31 1.93
N PHE A 371 -39.39 16.01 2.21
CA PHE A 371 -39.61 15.47 3.54
C PHE A 371 -38.43 15.74 4.49
N GLY A 372 -38.73 15.89 5.78
CA GLY A 372 -37.74 16.01 6.86
C GLY A 372 -37.21 14.65 7.31
N SER A 373 -38.11 13.71 7.53
CA SER A 373 -37.80 12.31 7.89
C SER A 373 -38.91 11.37 7.44
N LEU A 374 -38.57 10.11 7.15
CA LEU A 374 -39.54 9.03 7.03
C LEU A 374 -39.98 8.57 8.42
N VAL A 375 -41.26 8.30 8.58
CA VAL A 375 -41.87 7.70 9.77
C VAL A 375 -41.93 6.21 9.55
N LEU A 376 -41.33 5.43 10.44
CA LEU A 376 -41.15 3.99 10.27
C LEU A 376 -42.01 3.21 11.27
N GLY A 377 -42.46 2.02 10.87
CA GLY A 377 -43.18 1.10 11.72
C GLY A 377 -42.94 -0.36 11.36
N TYR A 378 -43.40 -1.29 12.18
CA TYR A 378 -43.40 -2.73 11.89
C TYR A 378 -44.72 -3.35 12.33
N TYR A 379 -45.13 -4.46 11.71
CA TYR A 379 -46.36 -5.16 12.09
C TYR A 379 -46.13 -6.08 13.28
N ARG A 380 -46.97 -5.94 14.31
CA ARG A 380 -47.06 -6.87 15.44
C ARG A 380 -48.52 -7.27 15.64
N ALA A 381 -48.81 -8.57 15.52
CA ALA A 381 -50.17 -9.11 15.62
C ALA A 381 -51.20 -8.41 14.69
N GLY A 382 -50.76 -7.98 13.50
CA GLY A 382 -51.60 -7.29 12.52
C GLY A 382 -51.70 -5.78 12.70
N GLU A 383 -51.15 -5.21 13.77
CA GLU A 383 -51.13 -3.77 14.01
C GLU A 383 -49.78 -3.14 13.62
N LEU A 384 -49.82 -1.98 12.98
CA LEU A 384 -48.62 -1.22 12.64
C LEU A 384 -48.13 -0.44 13.87
N VAL A 385 -47.01 -0.88 14.43
CA VAL A 385 -46.38 -0.28 15.61
C VAL A 385 -45.29 0.69 15.16
N TYR A 386 -45.29 1.91 15.72
CA TYR A 386 -44.28 2.93 15.44
C TYR A 386 -42.87 2.48 15.87
N ALA A 387 -41.89 2.69 14.99
CA ALA A 387 -40.50 2.25 15.14
C ALA A 387 -39.48 3.40 15.19
N GLY A 388 -39.92 4.65 15.04
CA GLY A 388 -39.04 5.82 14.98
C GLY A 388 -39.05 6.53 13.63
N ASN A 389 -38.19 7.54 13.49
CA ASN A 389 -38.05 8.33 12.27
C ASN A 389 -36.61 8.25 11.72
N VAL A 390 -36.45 8.28 10.40
CA VAL A 390 -35.15 8.38 9.73
C VAL A 390 -35.11 9.58 8.78
N GLY A 391 -34.20 10.54 9.05
CA GLY A 391 -34.07 11.79 8.27
C GLY A 391 -32.71 11.97 7.58
N THR A 392 -31.80 11.02 7.75
CA THR A 392 -30.43 11.02 7.23
C THR A 392 -30.20 9.80 6.33
N GLY A 393 -29.14 9.82 5.52
CA GLY A 393 -28.81 8.71 4.60
C GLY A 393 -29.42 8.81 3.20
N PHE A 394 -30.15 9.88 2.88
CA PHE A 394 -30.71 10.13 1.55
C PHE A 394 -30.02 11.29 0.85
N ASN A 395 -29.62 11.10 -0.41
CA ASN A 395 -29.22 12.20 -1.29
C ASN A 395 -30.43 12.87 -1.97
N SER A 396 -30.24 14.03 -2.61
CA SER A 396 -31.34 14.81 -3.19
C SER A 396 -32.16 14.02 -4.23
N LYS A 397 -31.53 13.18 -5.04
CA LYS A 397 -32.22 12.35 -6.04
C LYS A 397 -33.06 11.25 -5.39
N GLU A 398 -32.57 10.64 -4.32
CA GLU A 398 -33.31 9.64 -3.55
C GLU A 398 -34.51 10.24 -2.84
N ILE A 399 -34.36 11.45 -2.29
CA ILE A 399 -35.46 12.20 -1.67
C ILE A 399 -36.57 12.46 -2.68
N GLU A 400 -36.25 12.97 -3.88
CA GLU A 400 -37.24 13.20 -4.94
C GLU A 400 -37.94 11.90 -5.35
N LYS A 401 -37.17 10.83 -5.59
CA LYS A 401 -37.71 9.52 -5.96
C LYS A 401 -38.63 8.93 -4.88
N LEU A 402 -38.26 9.09 -3.61
CA LEU A 402 -39.10 8.63 -2.49
C LEU A 402 -40.35 9.48 -2.36
N LEU A 403 -40.26 10.80 -2.52
CA LEU A 403 -41.42 11.69 -2.54
C LEU A 403 -42.40 11.33 -3.64
N ASP A 404 -41.95 11.07 -4.86
CA ASP A 404 -42.83 10.69 -5.95
C ASP A 404 -43.60 9.39 -5.66
N LYS A 405 -42.97 8.45 -4.94
CA LYS A 405 -43.61 7.20 -4.51
C LYS A 405 -44.53 7.37 -3.30
N LEU A 406 -44.25 8.35 -2.43
CA LEU A 406 -44.99 8.60 -1.21
C LEU A 406 -46.12 9.64 -1.40
N ARG A 407 -46.11 10.44 -2.47
CA ARG A 407 -47.16 11.41 -2.83
C ARG A 407 -48.57 10.81 -2.98
N PRO A 408 -48.75 9.55 -3.44
CA PRO A 408 -50.07 8.93 -3.49
C PRO A 408 -50.64 8.49 -2.13
N LEU A 409 -49.81 8.51 -1.07
CA LEU A 409 -50.20 8.28 0.32
C LEU A 409 -50.53 9.63 0.98
#